data_AF-A0A955RK73-F1
#
_entry.id   AF-A0A955RK73-F1
#
_cell.length_a   1.000
_cell.length_b   1.000
_cell.length_c   1.000
_cell.angle_alpha   90.00
_cell.angle_beta   90.00
_cell.angle_gamma   90.00
#
_symmetry.space_group_name_H-M   'P 1'
#
loop_
_entity.id
_entity.type
_entity.pdbx_description
1 polymer ?
#
loop_
_entity_poly.entity_id
_entity_poly.type
_entity_poly.pdbx_seq_one_letter_code
_entity_poly.pdbx_strand_id
1 'polypeptide(L)'
;MNQVLLETTQKAQRAINTYWNKGLIFFWIGILILYIISGTPSVFPSNQLPITNTGSLIPTQELSSIDYKNCPYTKSHTQISTENSLSTNTTIGYIDLVTDTEDSGIEKGEIPPIIDPTFERGTEFTSCIEPDSSIIILKDGAKTFGITFQILEAHQIIRIPLESEYYALVTYSPFAKSVNTFLIPDENFGLSGRLFGGSSLLYDYSTESLWLQPTGLALLGERTGEQLTPYPFSIISYKDLEDLETIDIISFKTGYSYDYNEKPYDLFYETEQIMGESNSDTPKLLQKNIWAESTDAVIYNYALEQITNLYNEVFSEN
;
A
#
# COMPACT_ATOMS: atom_id res chain seq x y z
N MET A 1 -20.65 -12.74 -23.56
CA MET A 1 -20.23 -11.52 -22.87
C MET A 1 -21.07 -11.23 -21.61
N ASN A 2 -22.40 -11.21 -21.69
CA ASN A 2 -23.29 -10.95 -20.52
C ASN A 2 -23.22 -11.95 -19.36
N GLN A 3 -22.91 -13.23 -19.60
CA GLN A 3 -22.89 -14.22 -18.51
C GLN A 3 -21.63 -14.15 -17.66
N VAL A 4 -20.46 -13.91 -18.27
CA VAL A 4 -19.19 -13.87 -17.54
C VAL A 4 -19.17 -12.67 -16.59
N LEU A 5 -19.63 -11.50 -17.02
CA LEU A 5 -19.66 -10.28 -16.20
C LEU A 5 -20.74 -10.33 -15.09
N LEU A 6 -21.89 -10.93 -15.37
CA LEU A 6 -22.92 -11.22 -14.36
C LEU A 6 -22.43 -12.26 -13.35
N GLU A 7 -21.64 -13.25 -13.79
CA GLU A 7 -20.99 -14.21 -12.91
C GLU A 7 -19.91 -13.56 -12.05
N THR A 8 -19.13 -12.60 -12.57
CA THR A 8 -18.10 -11.88 -11.80
C THR A 8 -18.74 -10.98 -10.74
N THR A 9 -19.77 -10.22 -11.09
CA THR A 9 -20.54 -9.39 -10.14
C THR A 9 -21.29 -10.25 -9.11
N GLN A 10 -21.88 -11.37 -9.51
CA GLN A 10 -22.47 -12.30 -8.55
C GLN A 10 -21.43 -13.01 -7.69
N LYS A 11 -20.23 -13.30 -8.18
CA LYS A 11 -19.12 -13.85 -7.38
C LYS A 11 -18.61 -12.83 -6.37
N ALA A 12 -18.45 -11.57 -6.75
CA ALA A 12 -18.12 -10.46 -5.84
C ALA A 12 -19.21 -10.30 -4.76
N GLN A 13 -20.49 -10.28 -5.15
CA GLN A 13 -21.60 -10.18 -4.21
C GLN A 13 -21.71 -11.39 -3.27
N ARG A 14 -21.43 -12.61 -3.75
CA ARG A 14 -21.39 -13.83 -2.93
C ARG A 14 -20.17 -13.86 -2.01
N ALA A 15 -19.01 -13.37 -2.44
CA ALA A 15 -17.82 -13.25 -1.60
C ALA A 15 -18.10 -12.27 -0.43
N ILE A 16 -18.72 -11.13 -0.73
CA ILE A 16 -19.19 -10.15 0.26
C ILE A 16 -20.18 -10.82 1.23
N ASN A 17 -21.24 -11.46 0.74
CA ASN A 17 -22.25 -12.10 1.60
C ASN A 17 -21.70 -13.27 2.42
N THR A 18 -20.69 -14.00 1.92
CA THR A 18 -20.03 -15.09 2.66
C THR A 18 -19.11 -14.54 3.75
N TYR A 19 -18.49 -13.37 3.52
CA TYR A 19 -17.68 -12.67 4.51
C TYR A 19 -18.53 -12.08 5.65
N TRP A 20 -19.74 -11.59 5.34
CA TRP A 20 -20.73 -11.16 6.33
C TRP A 20 -21.40 -12.33 7.09
N ASN A 21 -21.66 -13.47 6.45
CA ASN A 21 -22.31 -14.62 7.09
C ASN A 21 -21.36 -15.57 7.85
N LYS A 22 -20.04 -15.51 7.63
CA LYS A 22 -19.05 -16.31 8.38
C LYS A 22 -18.56 -15.65 9.69
N GLY A 23 -19.45 -14.97 10.42
CA GLY A 23 -19.52 -15.09 11.88
C GLY A 23 -18.38 -14.55 12.76
N LEU A 24 -17.65 -13.50 12.36
CA LEU A 24 -16.60 -12.91 13.21
C LEU A 24 -17.08 -11.79 14.16
N ILE A 25 -18.32 -11.32 14.04
CA ILE A 25 -18.92 -10.35 14.98
C ILE A 25 -19.69 -11.05 16.12
N PHE A 26 -20.29 -12.22 15.88
CA PHE A 26 -21.05 -12.93 16.92
C PHE A 26 -20.17 -13.65 17.96
N PHE A 27 -18.93 -13.99 17.60
CA PHE A 27 -18.00 -14.67 18.51
C PHE A 27 -17.46 -13.72 19.61
N TRP A 28 -17.24 -12.44 19.28
CA TRP A 28 -16.76 -11.44 20.24
C TRP A 28 -17.87 -10.85 21.13
N ILE A 29 -19.09 -10.69 20.60
CA ILE A 29 -20.23 -10.22 21.41
C ILE A 29 -20.67 -11.30 22.41
N GLY A 30 -20.56 -12.59 22.08
CA GLY A 30 -20.85 -13.70 22.99
C GLY A 30 -19.86 -13.81 24.17
N ILE A 31 -18.57 -13.54 23.93
CA ILE A 31 -17.52 -13.59 24.97
C ILE A 31 -17.63 -12.42 25.94
N LEU A 32 -18.04 -11.23 25.46
CA LEU A 32 -18.23 -10.05 26.32
C LEU A 32 -19.45 -10.20 27.27
N ILE A 33 -20.51 -10.89 26.81
CA ILE A 33 -21.73 -11.11 27.61
C ILE A 33 -21.51 -12.19 28.69
N LEU A 34 -20.68 -13.20 28.43
CA LEU A 34 -20.34 -14.23 29.42
C LEU A 34 -19.43 -13.68 30.55
N TYR A 35 -18.56 -12.71 30.26
CA TYR A 35 -17.65 -12.13 31.26
C TYR A 35 -18.36 -11.19 32.26
N ILE A 36 -19.51 -10.61 31.88
CA ILE A 36 -20.29 -9.73 32.76
C ILE A 36 -21.20 -10.54 33.72
N ILE A 37 -21.49 -11.81 33.41
CA ILE A 37 -22.44 -12.64 34.16
C ILE A 37 -21.76 -13.51 35.24
N SER A 38 -20.47 -13.85 35.12
CA SER A 38 -19.78 -14.76 36.07
C SER A 38 -19.04 -14.02 37.20
N GLY A 39 -19.73 -13.13 37.91
CA GLY A 39 -19.15 -12.44 39.08
C GLY A 39 -18.58 -13.40 40.12
N THR A 40 -17.25 -13.37 40.30
CA THR A 40 -16.59 -13.91 41.50
C THR A 40 -15.39 -13.02 41.87
N PRO A 41 -15.34 -12.46 43.10
CA PRO A 41 -14.17 -11.73 43.57
C PRO A 41 -13.15 -12.72 44.12
N SER A 42 -11.90 -12.67 43.64
CA SER A 42 -10.79 -13.36 44.29
C SER A 42 -9.82 -12.36 44.89
N VAL A 43 -9.71 -12.47 46.20
CA VAL A 43 -8.83 -11.76 47.13
C VAL A 43 -7.39 -12.18 46.86
N PHE A 44 -6.48 -11.23 46.62
CA PHE A 44 -5.03 -11.49 46.63
C PHE A 44 -4.41 -10.99 47.94
N PRO A 45 -3.64 -11.83 48.65
CA PRO A 45 -2.99 -11.44 49.89
C PRO A 45 -1.70 -10.66 49.62
N SER A 46 -1.45 -9.66 50.46
CA SER A 46 -0.18 -8.94 50.53
C SER A 46 0.87 -9.86 51.13
N ASN A 47 1.98 -10.10 50.42
CA ASN A 47 3.22 -10.58 51.00
C ASN A 47 4.38 -9.81 50.34
N GLN A 48 4.91 -8.83 51.08
CA GLN A 48 6.26 -8.32 50.85
C GLN A 48 7.26 -9.39 51.29
N LEU A 49 8.35 -9.59 50.53
CA LEU A 49 9.69 -10.01 51.00
C LEU A 49 10.68 -10.01 49.80
N PRO A 50 12.01 -10.00 50.02
CA PRO A 50 12.84 -8.81 49.90
C PRO A 50 13.69 -8.76 48.63
N ILE A 51 14.03 -7.52 48.24
CA ILE A 51 14.94 -7.19 47.15
C ILE A 51 16.37 -7.59 47.56
N THR A 52 17.01 -8.47 46.80
CA THR A 52 18.48 -8.62 46.82
C THR A 52 19.00 -8.29 45.44
N ASN A 53 19.70 -7.16 45.37
CA ASN A 53 20.47 -6.72 44.21
C ASN A 53 21.67 -7.65 44.02
N THR A 54 21.76 -8.33 42.88
CA THR A 54 23.03 -8.64 42.21
C THR A 54 22.77 -8.65 40.71
N GLY A 55 23.51 -7.82 39.99
CA GLY A 55 23.13 -7.34 38.67
C GLY A 55 23.61 -8.17 37.48
N SER A 56 23.07 -7.80 36.33
CA SER A 56 23.81 -7.64 35.08
C SER A 56 23.02 -6.64 34.24
N LEU A 57 23.47 -5.39 34.21
CA LEU A 57 22.88 -4.33 33.40
C LEU A 57 23.30 -4.57 31.95
N ILE A 58 22.35 -4.96 31.10
CA ILE A 58 22.46 -4.70 29.66
C ILE A 58 22.38 -3.17 29.51
N PRO A 59 23.33 -2.49 28.85
CA PRO A 59 23.26 -1.05 28.70
C PRO A 59 22.03 -0.68 27.87
N THR A 60 21.06 -0.01 28.50
CA THR A 60 20.09 0.83 27.79
C THR A 60 20.88 1.95 27.11
N GLN A 61 21.21 1.78 25.83
CA GLN A 61 21.61 2.93 25.02
C GLN A 61 20.41 3.88 24.95
N GLU A 62 20.65 5.13 25.33
CA GLU A 62 19.71 6.22 25.21
C GLU A 62 19.30 6.43 23.74
N LEU A 63 18.07 6.04 23.40
CA LEU A 63 17.43 6.34 22.10
C LEU A 63 17.32 7.85 21.80
N SER A 64 17.70 8.74 22.72
CA SER A 64 17.58 10.20 22.61
C SER A 64 18.70 10.88 21.82
N SER A 65 19.67 10.14 21.29
CA SER A 65 20.86 10.71 20.60
C SER A 65 21.11 10.21 19.18
N ILE A 66 20.24 9.35 18.63
CA ILE A 66 20.37 8.88 17.26
C ILE A 66 19.86 9.97 16.32
N ASP A 67 20.73 10.51 15.47
CA ASP A 67 20.36 11.35 14.35
C ASP A 67 19.83 10.45 13.23
N TYR A 68 18.50 10.30 13.15
CA TYR A 68 17.80 9.44 12.20
C TYR A 68 17.91 9.92 10.73
N LYS A 69 18.82 10.86 10.44
CA LYS A 69 19.04 11.46 9.12
C LYS A 69 20.14 10.81 8.30
N ASN A 70 20.82 9.79 8.83
CA ASN A 70 21.99 9.20 8.19
C ASN A 70 21.63 7.95 7.41
N CYS A 71 20.80 8.12 6.37
CA CYS A 71 20.48 7.03 5.47
C CYS A 71 21.59 6.72 4.47
N PRO A 72 21.82 5.43 4.17
CA PRO A 72 22.78 5.04 3.14
C PRO A 72 22.37 5.67 1.81
N TYR A 73 23.20 6.57 1.29
CA TYR A 73 23.03 7.13 -0.04
C TYR A 73 23.63 6.18 -1.08
N THR A 74 22.87 5.83 -2.11
CA THR A 74 23.42 5.11 -3.27
C THR A 74 23.87 6.10 -4.34
N LYS A 75 25.13 6.02 -4.76
CA LYS A 75 25.67 6.86 -5.84
C LYS A 75 25.00 6.49 -7.17
N SER A 76 24.49 7.51 -7.87
CA SER A 76 23.73 7.43 -9.12
C SER A 76 24.28 6.44 -10.15
N HIS A 77 23.38 5.66 -10.75
CA HIS A 77 23.49 5.24 -12.15
C HIS A 77 22.68 6.23 -13.02
N THR A 78 23.21 6.53 -14.21
CA THR A 78 22.51 7.36 -15.19
C THR A 78 21.28 6.61 -15.69
N GLN A 79 20.09 7.13 -15.41
CA GLN A 79 18.89 6.64 -16.08
C GLN A 79 18.87 7.14 -17.52
N ILE A 80 18.60 6.23 -18.45
CA ILE A 80 18.32 6.52 -19.84
C ILE A 80 16.88 6.05 -20.05
N SER A 81 15.88 6.90 -19.76
CA SER A 81 14.55 6.73 -20.37
C SER A 81 14.53 7.60 -21.63
N THR A 82 14.20 6.99 -22.76
CA THR A 82 14.18 7.66 -24.08
C THR A 82 12.77 7.74 -24.66
N GLU A 83 11.78 7.11 -24.02
CA GLU A 83 10.36 7.21 -24.39
C GLU A 83 9.50 7.37 -23.14
N ASN A 84 9.07 8.61 -22.90
CA ASN A 84 8.25 8.99 -21.75
C ASN A 84 6.74 9.01 -22.09
N SER A 85 6.37 8.57 -23.29
CA SER A 85 4.97 8.45 -23.73
C SER A 85 4.39 7.07 -23.45
N LEU A 86 3.12 7.02 -23.05
CA LEU A 86 2.35 5.78 -22.95
C LEU A 86 2.03 5.23 -24.35
N SER A 87 2.22 3.93 -24.54
CA SER A 87 1.86 3.18 -25.75
C SER A 87 0.57 2.36 -25.57
N THR A 88 -0.14 2.56 -24.46
CA THR A 88 -1.43 1.95 -24.14
C THR A 88 -2.40 2.00 -25.31
N ASN A 89 -3.02 0.86 -25.64
CA ASN A 89 -4.12 0.82 -26.59
C ASN A 89 -5.38 1.48 -25.98
N THR A 90 -5.61 2.74 -26.30
CA THR A 90 -6.72 3.54 -25.74
C THR A 90 -8.10 3.20 -26.32
N THR A 91 -8.19 2.28 -27.29
CA THR A 91 -9.47 1.88 -27.90
C THR A 91 -10.20 0.80 -27.10
N ILE A 92 -9.53 0.20 -26.11
CA ILE A 92 -10.06 -0.87 -25.26
C ILE A 92 -10.02 -0.34 -23.82
N GLY A 93 -11.17 0.00 -23.24
CA GLY A 93 -11.19 0.58 -21.90
C GLY A 93 -12.57 0.86 -21.35
N TYR A 94 -12.62 1.09 -20.04
CA TYR A 94 -13.77 1.64 -19.31
C TYR A 94 -13.70 3.16 -19.15
N ILE A 95 -12.54 3.76 -19.49
CA ILE A 95 -12.24 5.19 -19.33
C ILE A 95 -11.57 5.73 -20.60
N ASP A 96 -11.64 7.03 -20.83
CA ASP A 96 -10.83 7.75 -21.81
C ASP A 96 -9.58 8.35 -21.16
N LEU A 97 -8.41 8.13 -21.76
CA LEU A 97 -7.13 8.57 -21.20
C LEU A 97 -7.00 10.09 -21.08
N VAL A 98 -7.69 10.86 -21.91
CA VAL A 98 -7.54 12.33 -21.93
C VAL A 98 -8.64 12.99 -21.11
N THR A 99 -9.89 12.52 -21.22
CA THR A 99 -11.02 13.20 -20.55
C THR A 99 -11.25 12.72 -19.13
N ASP A 100 -10.92 11.46 -18.82
CA ASP A 100 -11.29 10.85 -17.54
C ASP A 100 -10.10 10.71 -16.58
N THR A 101 -8.88 11.03 -17.04
CA THR A 101 -7.66 10.98 -16.22
C THR A 101 -7.01 12.35 -16.06
N GLU A 102 -6.34 12.54 -14.93
CA GLU A 102 -5.59 13.75 -14.61
C GLU A 102 -4.09 13.49 -14.76
N ASP A 103 -3.34 14.52 -15.13
CA ASP A 103 -1.88 14.47 -15.19
C ASP A 103 -1.31 14.68 -13.79
N SER A 104 -0.46 13.76 -13.32
CA SER A 104 0.17 13.91 -12.00
C SER A 104 1.35 14.89 -11.99
N GLY A 105 1.77 15.39 -13.15
CA GLY A 105 3.00 16.16 -13.32
C GLY A 105 4.28 15.31 -13.22
N ILE A 106 4.13 13.98 -13.27
CA ILE A 106 5.21 13.00 -13.24
C ILE A 106 5.14 12.25 -14.56
N GLU A 107 6.25 12.16 -15.28
CA GLU A 107 6.28 11.45 -16.55
C GLU A 107 6.29 9.92 -16.35
N LYS A 108 5.88 9.18 -17.38
CA LYS A 108 5.93 7.72 -17.37
C LYS A 108 7.35 7.24 -17.04
N GLY A 109 7.48 6.45 -15.98
CA GLY A 109 8.76 5.87 -15.57
C GLY A 109 9.75 6.84 -14.94
N GLU A 110 9.37 8.10 -14.69
CA GLU A 110 10.22 9.09 -14.01
C GLU A 110 10.56 8.65 -12.58
N ILE A 111 9.59 8.05 -11.88
CA ILE A 111 9.80 7.39 -10.60
C ILE A 111 10.05 5.89 -10.86
N PRO A 112 11.27 5.41 -10.63
CA PRO A 112 11.64 4.05 -10.97
C PRO A 112 11.15 3.05 -9.90
N PRO A 113 10.53 1.94 -10.32
CA PRO A 113 10.18 0.87 -9.39
C PRO A 113 11.45 0.20 -8.83
N ILE A 114 11.35 -0.38 -7.64
CA ILE A 114 12.35 -1.32 -7.13
C ILE A 114 11.97 -2.73 -7.59
N ILE A 115 12.78 -3.30 -8.47
CA ILE A 115 12.65 -4.68 -8.93
C ILE A 115 13.74 -5.51 -8.26
N ASP A 116 13.36 -6.64 -7.66
CA ASP A 116 14.27 -7.57 -6.96
C ASP A 116 15.11 -6.86 -5.87
N PRO A 117 14.46 -6.32 -4.81
CA PRO A 117 15.15 -5.59 -3.75
C PRO A 117 16.17 -6.46 -3.02
N THR A 118 17.15 -5.78 -2.43
CA THR A 118 18.01 -6.38 -1.40
C THR A 118 17.45 -6.09 -0.01
N PHE A 119 17.78 -6.93 0.96
CA PHE A 119 17.24 -6.87 2.32
C PHE A 119 18.35 -6.74 3.35
N GLU A 120 18.04 -6.05 4.43
CA GLU A 120 18.87 -5.87 5.62
C GLU A 120 18.10 -6.36 6.86
N ARG A 121 18.84 -6.81 7.89
CA ARG A 121 18.29 -7.29 9.17
C ARG A 121 18.99 -6.64 10.35
N GLY A 122 18.43 -6.83 11.54
CA GLY A 122 19.01 -6.38 12.80
C GLY A 122 19.02 -4.87 12.90
N THR A 123 20.18 -4.28 13.20
CA THR A 123 20.29 -2.85 13.48
C THR A 123 20.82 -2.01 12.32
N GLU A 124 21.07 -2.60 11.16
CA GLU A 124 21.77 -1.95 10.03
C GLU A 124 21.05 -0.70 9.49
N PHE A 125 19.72 -0.65 9.60
CA PHE A 125 18.85 0.44 9.16
C PHE A 125 18.29 1.29 10.31
N THR A 126 18.60 0.98 11.57
CA THR A 126 18.00 1.67 12.75
C THR A 126 18.30 3.17 12.80
N SER A 127 19.37 3.62 12.17
CA SER A 127 19.71 5.04 12.04
C SER A 127 18.94 5.78 10.94
N CYS A 128 18.05 5.10 10.22
CA CYS A 128 17.17 5.69 9.19
C CYS A 128 15.72 5.81 9.61
N ILE A 129 15.28 4.94 10.52
CA ILE A 129 13.86 4.75 10.80
C ILE A 129 13.59 5.23 12.20
N GLU A 130 12.79 6.31 12.31
CA GLU A 130 12.35 6.79 13.61
C GLU A 130 11.46 5.73 14.28
N PRO A 131 11.55 5.51 15.61
CA PRO A 131 10.77 4.51 16.34
C PRO A 131 9.26 4.54 16.07
N ASP A 132 8.67 5.73 15.95
CA ASP A 132 7.23 5.89 15.74
C ASP A 132 6.81 5.79 14.25
N SER A 133 7.76 5.66 13.32
CA SER A 133 7.47 5.52 11.88
C SER A 133 6.61 4.29 11.61
N SER A 134 5.69 4.41 10.65
CA SER A 134 4.93 3.26 10.17
C SER A 134 5.78 2.40 9.24
N ILE A 135 5.60 1.08 9.32
CA ILE A 135 6.23 0.10 8.43
C ILE A 135 5.18 -0.89 7.94
N ILE A 136 5.26 -1.25 6.67
CA ILE A 136 4.41 -2.27 6.06
C ILE A 136 5.07 -3.63 6.23
N ILE A 137 4.29 -4.60 6.70
CA ILE A 137 4.71 -5.96 6.92
C ILE A 137 3.98 -6.90 5.97
N LEU A 138 4.76 -7.68 5.24
CA LEU A 138 4.31 -8.80 4.42
C LEU A 138 4.83 -10.10 5.02
N LYS A 139 3.98 -11.13 5.02
CA LYS A 139 4.36 -12.48 5.44
C LYS A 139 4.25 -13.43 4.27
N ASP A 140 5.26 -14.25 4.07
CA ASP A 140 5.29 -15.31 3.08
C ASP A 140 5.96 -16.55 3.67
N GLY A 141 5.16 -17.57 4.00
CA GLY A 141 5.64 -18.74 4.73
C GLY A 141 6.32 -18.35 6.05
N ALA A 142 7.62 -18.63 6.15
CA ALA A 142 8.45 -18.28 7.31
C ALA A 142 9.14 -16.92 7.20
N LYS A 143 9.08 -16.27 6.02
CA LYS A 143 9.71 -14.98 5.78
C LYS A 143 8.75 -13.84 6.13
N THR A 144 9.31 -12.79 6.69
CA THR A 144 8.60 -11.54 6.96
C THR A 144 9.38 -10.42 6.29
N PHE A 145 8.74 -9.67 5.40
CA PHE A 145 9.33 -8.52 4.73
C PHE A 145 8.82 -7.22 5.35
N GLY A 146 9.73 -6.27 5.57
CA GLY A 146 9.43 -4.93 6.05
C GLY A 146 9.69 -3.88 4.97
N ILE A 147 8.73 -2.99 4.75
CA ILE A 147 8.82 -1.90 3.77
C ILE A 147 8.55 -0.58 4.47
N THR A 148 9.51 0.35 4.42
CA THR A 148 9.36 1.69 5.01
C THR A 148 8.59 2.62 4.07
N PHE A 149 7.91 3.60 4.64
CA PHE A 149 7.29 4.65 3.83
C PHE A 149 8.33 5.52 3.10
N GLN A 150 9.54 5.68 3.64
CA GLN A 150 10.63 6.38 2.94
C GLN A 150 10.94 5.72 1.58
N ILE A 151 10.98 4.39 1.54
CA ILE A 151 11.17 3.66 0.28
C ILE A 151 9.94 3.81 -0.62
N LEU A 152 8.72 3.72 -0.08
CA LEU A 152 7.50 3.83 -0.90
C LEU A 152 7.21 5.22 -1.42
N GLU A 153 7.54 6.27 -0.69
CA GLU A 153 7.42 7.64 -1.17
C GLU A 153 8.43 7.90 -2.29
N ALA A 154 9.64 7.34 -2.19
CA ALA A 154 10.66 7.51 -3.22
C ALA A 154 10.40 6.67 -4.49
N HIS A 155 9.84 5.46 -4.35
CA HIS A 155 9.76 4.50 -5.47
C HIS A 155 8.35 4.11 -5.89
N GLN A 156 7.38 4.24 -4.98
CA GLN A 156 5.94 3.92 -5.14
C GLN A 156 5.57 2.51 -5.60
N ILE A 157 6.47 1.74 -6.20
CA ILE A 157 6.27 0.39 -6.69
C ILE A 157 7.49 -0.44 -6.31
N ILE A 158 7.24 -1.58 -5.67
CA ILE A 158 8.26 -2.55 -5.29
C ILE A 158 7.75 -3.93 -5.68
N ARG A 159 8.61 -4.73 -6.31
CA ARG A 159 8.33 -6.13 -6.65
C ARG A 159 9.22 -7.04 -5.81
N ILE A 160 8.60 -7.78 -4.89
CA ILE A 160 9.28 -8.67 -3.95
C ILE A 160 9.10 -10.12 -4.38
N PRO A 161 10.18 -10.91 -4.57
CA PRO A 161 10.07 -12.34 -4.84
C PRO A 161 9.53 -13.10 -3.63
N LEU A 162 8.57 -13.99 -3.87
CA LEU A 162 8.02 -14.90 -2.85
C LEU A 162 8.73 -16.26 -2.93
N GLU A 163 8.42 -17.18 -2.01
CA GLU A 163 8.92 -18.56 -2.04
C GLU A 163 8.37 -19.37 -3.22
N SER A 164 7.23 -18.94 -3.78
CA SER A 164 6.64 -19.48 -5.01
C SER A 164 7.22 -18.82 -6.28
N GLU A 165 6.70 -19.18 -7.44
CA GLU A 165 6.97 -18.53 -8.72
C GLU A 165 6.33 -17.14 -8.88
N TYR A 166 5.55 -16.70 -7.90
CA TYR A 166 4.87 -15.40 -7.88
C TYR A 166 5.67 -14.35 -7.12
N TYR A 167 5.23 -13.10 -7.28
CA TYR A 167 5.81 -11.93 -6.63
C TYR A 167 4.73 -11.16 -5.88
N ALA A 168 5.12 -10.50 -4.78
CA ALA A 168 4.31 -9.48 -4.15
C ALA A 168 4.63 -8.11 -4.78
N LEU A 169 3.64 -7.51 -5.43
CA LEU A 169 3.67 -6.14 -5.93
C LEU A 169 3.18 -5.22 -4.82
N VAL A 170 4.05 -4.40 -4.25
CA VAL A 170 3.72 -3.37 -3.27
C VAL A 170 3.62 -2.03 -3.98
N THR A 171 2.51 -1.34 -3.78
CA THR A 171 2.21 -0.08 -4.47
C THR A 171 1.77 0.99 -3.49
N TYR A 172 2.15 2.23 -3.77
CA TYR A 172 1.77 3.40 -3.01
C TYR A 172 1.26 4.51 -3.94
N SER A 173 0.12 5.09 -3.60
CA SER A 173 -0.42 6.29 -4.26
C SER A 173 -0.37 7.46 -3.27
N PRO A 174 0.59 8.39 -3.39
CA PRO A 174 0.68 9.56 -2.51
C PRO A 174 -0.57 10.43 -2.54
N PHE A 175 -1.18 10.58 -3.71
CA PHE A 175 -2.39 11.38 -3.91
C PHE A 175 -3.61 10.83 -3.15
N ALA A 176 -3.67 9.50 -3.02
CA ALA A 176 -4.72 8.81 -2.29
C ALA A 176 -4.32 8.41 -0.86
N LYS A 177 -3.05 8.62 -0.46
CA LYS A 177 -2.47 8.11 0.80
C LYS A 177 -2.78 6.61 1.03
N SER A 178 -2.71 5.82 -0.05
CA SER A 178 -3.11 4.41 -0.04
C SER A 178 -1.96 3.48 -0.38
N VAL A 179 -1.89 2.37 0.35
CA VAL A 179 -0.97 1.26 0.10
C VAL A 179 -1.79 0.05 -0.33
N ASN A 180 -1.38 -0.61 -1.40
CA ASN A 180 -1.99 -1.86 -1.84
C ASN A 180 -0.94 -2.85 -2.27
N THR A 181 -1.19 -4.12 -1.94
CA THR A 181 -0.31 -5.23 -2.30
C THR A 181 -1.05 -6.28 -3.09
N PHE A 182 -0.40 -6.82 -4.12
CA PHE A 182 -1.00 -7.79 -5.04
C PHE A 182 -0.06 -8.97 -5.28
N LEU A 183 -0.65 -10.14 -5.49
CA LEU A 183 0.05 -11.32 -5.98
C LEU A 183 0.07 -11.24 -7.51
N ILE A 184 1.26 -11.20 -8.08
CA ILE A 184 1.47 -11.09 -9.53
C ILE A 184 2.38 -12.22 -10.04
N PRO A 185 2.25 -12.64 -11.31
CA PRO A 185 3.22 -13.53 -11.95
C PRO A 185 4.55 -12.79 -12.19
N ASP A 186 5.43 -13.34 -13.02
CA ASP A 186 6.61 -12.65 -13.51
C ASP A 186 6.25 -11.50 -14.47
N GLU A 187 5.80 -10.39 -13.90
CA GLU A 187 5.42 -9.15 -14.58
C GLU A 187 6.01 -7.95 -13.83
N ASN A 188 6.31 -6.87 -14.55
CA ASN A 188 6.78 -5.61 -13.97
C ASN A 188 5.73 -4.52 -14.16
N PHE A 189 5.71 -3.59 -13.20
CA PHE A 189 4.81 -2.44 -13.22
C PHE A 189 5.59 -1.14 -13.07
N GLY A 190 5.06 -0.08 -13.65
CA GLY A 190 5.59 1.28 -13.53
C GLY A 190 4.46 2.29 -13.31
N LEU A 191 4.84 3.52 -12.99
CA LEU A 191 3.89 4.63 -12.87
C LEU A 191 3.63 5.25 -14.25
N SER A 192 2.35 5.43 -14.59
CA SER A 192 1.97 5.96 -15.90
C SER A 192 2.02 7.49 -15.98
N GLY A 193 2.13 8.18 -14.83
CA GLY A 193 1.99 9.64 -14.76
C GLY A 193 0.55 10.15 -14.81
N ARG A 194 -0.43 9.24 -14.68
CA ARG A 194 -1.86 9.55 -14.78
C ARG A 194 -2.59 9.16 -13.51
N LEU A 195 -3.60 9.93 -13.15
CA LEU A 195 -4.47 9.69 -12.01
C LEU A 195 -5.89 9.43 -12.50
N PHE A 196 -6.60 8.51 -11.83
CA PHE A 196 -8.03 8.31 -12.00
C PHE A 196 -8.70 8.37 -10.64
N GLY A 197 -9.65 9.29 -10.47
CA GLY A 197 -10.32 9.52 -9.18
C GLY A 197 -9.33 9.85 -8.05
N GLY A 198 -8.27 10.61 -8.34
CA GLY A 198 -7.23 10.98 -7.37
C GLY A 198 -6.25 9.87 -6.97
N SER A 199 -6.26 8.73 -7.67
CA SER A 199 -5.35 7.60 -7.42
C SER A 199 -4.46 7.29 -8.63
N SER A 200 -3.23 6.88 -8.38
CA SER A 200 -2.27 6.53 -9.43
C SER A 200 -2.77 5.41 -10.35
N LEU A 201 -2.58 5.59 -11.66
CA LEU A 201 -2.63 4.52 -12.64
C LEU A 201 -1.22 3.90 -12.79
N LEU A 202 -1.16 2.59 -12.63
CA LEU A 202 0.03 1.79 -12.89
C LEU A 202 -0.03 1.33 -14.35
N TYR A 203 1.12 1.09 -15.00
CA TYR A 203 1.16 0.35 -16.27
C TYR A 203 1.91 -0.98 -16.08
N ASP A 204 1.42 -2.05 -16.70
CA ASP A 204 2.21 -3.29 -16.83
C ASP A 204 3.17 -3.20 -18.02
N TYR A 205 4.33 -3.84 -17.92
CA TYR A 205 5.37 -3.71 -18.94
C TYR A 205 5.07 -4.51 -20.21
N SER A 206 4.27 -5.58 -20.11
CA SER A 206 3.99 -6.45 -21.26
C SER A 206 3.02 -5.84 -22.27
N THR A 207 2.01 -5.09 -21.80
CA THR A 207 0.94 -4.55 -22.66
C THR A 207 0.70 -3.04 -22.49
N GLU A 208 1.34 -2.41 -21.49
CA GLU A 208 1.05 -1.04 -21.07
C GLU A 208 -0.43 -0.78 -20.78
N SER A 209 -1.17 -1.79 -20.30
CA SER A 209 -2.52 -1.57 -19.79
C SER A 209 -2.45 -0.76 -18.50
N LEU A 210 -3.43 0.10 -18.26
CA LEU A 210 -3.49 0.97 -17.09
C LEU A 210 -4.35 0.36 -15.99
N TRP A 211 -3.76 0.20 -14.81
CA TRP A 211 -4.33 -0.46 -13.65
C TRP A 211 -4.55 0.55 -12.53
N LEU A 212 -5.77 0.59 -11.99
CA LEU A 212 -6.12 1.47 -10.88
C LEU A 212 -5.54 0.93 -9.57
N GLN A 213 -4.55 1.63 -9.01
CA GLN A 213 -3.74 1.17 -7.87
C GLN A 213 -4.56 0.67 -6.67
N PRO A 214 -5.62 1.36 -6.18
CA PRO A 214 -6.37 0.88 -5.02
C PRO A 214 -7.12 -0.45 -5.22
N THR A 215 -7.48 -0.78 -6.46
CA THR A 215 -8.35 -1.92 -6.77
C THR A 215 -7.63 -3.05 -7.49
N GLY A 216 -6.50 -2.75 -8.13
CA GLY A 216 -5.81 -3.65 -9.04
C GLY A 216 -6.61 -3.96 -10.30
N LEU A 217 -7.62 -3.16 -10.67
CA LEU A 217 -8.43 -3.36 -11.87
C LEU A 217 -7.77 -2.65 -13.07
N ALA A 218 -7.60 -3.37 -14.18
CA ALA A 218 -7.22 -2.77 -15.45
C ALA A 218 -8.40 -2.00 -16.05
N LEU A 219 -8.23 -0.69 -16.19
CA LEU A 219 -9.26 0.22 -16.73
C LEU A 219 -9.10 0.51 -18.22
N LEU A 220 -7.89 0.43 -18.75
CA LEU A 220 -7.57 0.81 -20.14
C LEU A 220 -6.44 -0.08 -20.69
N GLY A 221 -6.47 -0.43 -21.97
CA GLY A 221 -5.47 -1.26 -22.62
C GLY A 221 -5.92 -2.71 -22.86
N GLU A 222 -4.99 -3.55 -23.29
CA GLU A 222 -5.29 -4.93 -23.71
C GLU A 222 -5.84 -5.81 -22.59
N ARG A 223 -5.50 -5.50 -21.33
CA ARG A 223 -5.89 -6.25 -20.14
C ARG A 223 -7.13 -5.69 -19.44
N THR A 224 -7.85 -4.74 -20.04
CA THR A 224 -9.06 -4.15 -19.44
C THR A 224 -10.03 -5.20 -18.92
N GLY A 225 -10.49 -5.02 -17.67
CA GLY A 225 -11.40 -5.93 -16.98
C GLY A 225 -10.70 -7.06 -16.20
N GLU A 226 -9.40 -7.24 -16.36
CA GLU A 226 -8.60 -8.06 -15.45
C GLU A 226 -8.42 -7.38 -14.10
N GLN A 227 -8.36 -8.18 -13.03
CA GLN A 227 -8.14 -7.69 -11.68
C GLN A 227 -7.01 -8.47 -11.00
N LEU A 228 -6.04 -7.74 -10.44
CA LEU A 228 -4.95 -8.31 -9.66
C LEU A 228 -5.48 -8.92 -8.37
N THR A 229 -4.88 -10.04 -7.95
CA THR A 229 -5.28 -10.72 -6.70
C THR A 229 -4.66 -9.99 -5.52
N PRO A 230 -5.44 -9.48 -4.54
CA PRO A 230 -4.88 -8.83 -3.35
C PRO A 230 -3.97 -9.77 -2.56
N TYR A 231 -2.85 -9.25 -2.09
CA TYR A 231 -1.92 -9.94 -1.20
C TYR A 231 -2.02 -9.33 0.21
N PRO A 232 -2.07 -10.10 1.31
CA PRO A 232 -2.25 -9.54 2.65
C PRO A 232 -1.02 -8.78 3.15
N PHE A 233 -1.25 -7.65 3.83
CA PHE A 233 -0.23 -6.88 4.52
C PHE A 233 -0.77 -6.32 5.85
N SER A 234 0.11 -5.71 6.65
CA SER A 234 -0.28 -4.96 7.84
C SER A 234 0.59 -3.72 7.98
N ILE A 235 0.04 -2.64 8.50
CA ILE A 235 0.82 -1.45 8.87
C ILE A 235 0.96 -1.41 10.39
N ILE A 236 2.19 -1.39 10.89
CA ILE A 236 2.48 -1.28 12.33
C ILE A 236 3.54 -0.21 12.58
N SER A 237 3.69 0.22 13.84
CA SER A 237 4.78 1.12 14.21
C SER A 237 6.10 0.35 14.23
N TYR A 238 7.17 0.99 13.80
CA TYR A 238 8.51 0.39 13.73
C TYR A 238 9.00 -0.09 15.11
N LYS A 239 8.71 0.67 16.18
CA LYS A 239 9.02 0.27 17.56
C LYS A 239 8.27 -0.98 18.05
N ASP A 240 7.18 -1.36 17.38
CA ASP A 240 6.36 -2.52 17.75
C ASP A 240 6.85 -3.80 17.04
N LEU A 241 7.94 -3.73 16.26
CA LEU A 241 8.58 -4.91 15.69
C LEU A 241 9.26 -5.72 16.81
N GLU A 242 8.75 -6.94 17.04
CA GLU A 242 9.20 -7.80 18.13
C GLU A 242 10.61 -8.38 17.94
N ASP A 243 11.04 -8.60 16.68
CA ASP A 243 12.35 -9.19 16.37
C ASP A 243 12.93 -8.72 15.03
N LEU A 244 13.76 -7.67 15.09
CA LEU A 244 14.46 -7.11 13.92
C LEU A 244 15.46 -8.07 13.27
N GLU A 245 15.90 -9.12 13.97
CA GLU A 245 16.87 -10.09 13.42
C GLU A 245 16.20 -11.08 12.44
N THR A 246 14.87 -11.19 12.47
CA THR A 246 14.11 -12.15 11.64
C THR A 246 13.35 -11.51 10.49
N ILE A 247 13.26 -10.18 10.46
CA ILE A 247 12.53 -9.43 9.45
C ILE A 247 13.49 -8.94 8.37
N ASP A 248 13.16 -9.26 7.12
CA ASP A 248 13.85 -8.77 5.93
C ASP A 248 13.34 -7.37 5.57
N ILE A 249 14.01 -6.33 6.05
CA ILE A 249 13.67 -4.95 5.71
C ILE A 249 14.34 -4.57 4.39
N ILE A 250 13.59 -3.94 3.48
CA ILE A 250 14.16 -3.49 2.20
C ILE A 250 15.30 -2.50 2.45
N SER A 251 16.45 -2.77 1.85
CA SER A 251 17.63 -1.93 1.95
C SER A 251 17.43 -0.58 1.27
N PHE A 252 17.94 0.48 1.90
CA PHE A 252 18.09 1.80 1.28
C PHE A 252 19.16 1.84 0.16
N LYS A 253 19.92 0.75 -0.02
CA LYS A 253 20.90 0.58 -1.10
C LYS A 253 20.24 0.15 -2.41
N THR A 254 19.28 0.95 -2.90
CA THR A 254 18.41 0.60 -4.02
C THR A 254 19.05 0.72 -5.41
N GLY A 255 20.23 1.34 -5.51
CA GLY A 255 20.85 1.70 -6.79
C GLY A 255 20.51 3.11 -7.29
N TYR A 256 19.57 3.80 -6.63
CA TYR A 256 19.10 5.13 -7.01
C TYR A 256 19.63 6.24 -6.10
N SER A 257 19.81 7.43 -6.68
CA SER A 257 20.27 8.62 -5.97
C SER A 257 19.09 9.35 -5.33
N TYR A 258 18.54 8.77 -4.27
CA TYR A 258 17.52 9.42 -3.43
C TYR A 258 18.09 9.78 -2.07
N ASP A 259 17.64 10.93 -1.53
CA ASP A 259 17.73 11.21 -0.10
C ASP A 259 16.46 10.66 0.56
N TYR A 260 16.56 9.49 1.18
CA TYR A 260 15.44 8.84 1.84
C TYR A 260 15.00 9.51 3.15
N ASN A 261 15.65 10.61 3.55
CA ASN A 261 15.17 11.47 4.63
C ASN A 261 14.26 12.58 4.12
N GLU A 262 14.27 12.86 2.80
CA GLU A 262 13.32 13.78 2.22
C GLU A 262 11.93 13.19 2.27
N LYS A 263 10.95 14.04 2.56
CA LYS A 263 9.53 13.70 2.57
C LYS A 263 8.87 14.44 1.41
N PRO A 264 8.96 13.89 0.18
CA PRO A 264 8.61 14.61 -1.04
C PRO A 264 7.14 15.05 -1.09
N TYR A 265 6.27 14.39 -0.32
CA TYR A 265 4.84 14.66 -0.28
C TYR A 265 4.37 15.40 0.97
N ASP A 266 5.24 15.74 1.94
CA ASP A 266 4.83 16.44 3.17
C ASP A 266 4.14 17.77 2.86
N LEU A 267 4.71 18.58 1.97
CA LEU A 267 4.09 19.84 1.57
C LEU A 267 2.72 19.62 0.91
N PHE A 268 2.58 18.56 0.12
CA PHE A 268 1.30 18.19 -0.49
C PHE A 268 0.29 17.71 0.57
N TYR A 269 0.73 17.09 1.66
CA TYR A 269 -0.14 16.66 2.74
C TYR A 269 -0.51 17.79 3.72
N GLU A 270 0.36 18.78 3.89
CA GLU A 270 0.15 19.95 4.76
C GLU A 270 -0.72 21.02 4.10
N THR A 271 -0.59 21.16 2.79
CA THR A 271 -1.47 22.01 2.01
C THR A 271 -2.75 21.22 1.73
N GLU A 272 -3.93 21.72 2.06
CA GLU A 272 -5.21 21.17 1.54
C GLU A 272 -5.33 21.42 0.01
N GLN A 273 -4.21 21.48 -0.70
CA GLN A 273 -4.11 21.89 -2.09
C GLN A 273 -4.43 20.68 -2.96
N ILE A 274 -5.70 20.62 -3.34
CA ILE A 274 -6.22 19.75 -4.38
C ILE A 274 -5.49 20.11 -5.69
N MET A 275 -4.60 19.25 -6.16
CA MET A 275 -4.18 19.26 -7.56
C MET A 275 -5.21 18.43 -8.34
N GLY A 276 -5.80 19.06 -9.35
CA GLY A 276 -7.02 18.58 -10.02
C GLY A 276 -8.14 19.63 -9.96
N GLU A 277 -7.86 20.90 -10.26
CA GLU A 277 -8.93 21.88 -10.53
C GLU A 277 -9.51 21.58 -11.93
N SER A 278 -10.23 20.46 -12.02
CA SER A 278 -11.13 20.16 -13.12
C SER A 278 -12.40 20.98 -12.88
N ASN A 279 -12.83 21.75 -13.89
CA ASN A 279 -14.10 22.48 -13.92
C ASN A 279 -15.33 21.54 -13.98
N SER A 280 -15.26 20.34 -13.43
CA SER A 280 -16.40 19.43 -13.34
C SER A 280 -16.86 19.32 -11.90
N ASP A 281 -18.17 19.21 -11.70
CA ASP A 281 -18.86 19.08 -10.41
C ASP A 281 -18.52 17.76 -9.66
N THR A 282 -17.31 17.21 -9.82
CA THR A 282 -16.86 16.01 -9.13
C THR A 282 -16.74 16.30 -7.64
N PRO A 283 -17.33 15.46 -6.76
CA PRO A 283 -17.23 15.66 -5.32
C PRO A 283 -15.76 15.69 -4.89
N LYS A 284 -15.34 16.80 -4.27
CA LYS A 284 -14.05 16.95 -3.59
C LYS A 284 -13.87 15.78 -2.63
N LEU A 285 -12.92 14.89 -2.93
CA LEU A 285 -12.46 13.90 -1.96
C LEU A 285 -11.82 14.66 -0.80
N LEU A 286 -12.57 14.81 0.28
CA LEU A 286 -12.08 15.32 1.55
C LEU A 286 -10.94 14.39 2.00
N GLN A 287 -9.70 14.88 1.90
CA GLN A 287 -8.52 14.25 2.48
C GLN A 287 -8.73 14.12 3.99
N LYS A 288 -9.17 12.94 4.42
CA LYS A 288 -9.08 12.54 5.82
C LYS A 288 -7.72 11.87 5.99
N ASN A 289 -6.96 12.29 7.00
CA ASN A 289 -5.62 11.78 7.35
C ASN A 289 -5.62 10.31 7.80
N ILE A 290 -6.07 9.39 6.96
CA ILE A 290 -6.12 7.97 7.24
C ILE A 290 -5.26 7.28 6.20
N TRP A 291 -4.21 6.59 6.65
CA TRP A 291 -3.52 5.59 5.85
C TRP A 291 -4.55 4.53 5.50
N ALA A 292 -5.03 4.55 4.27
CA ALA A 292 -5.99 3.57 3.83
C ALA A 292 -5.24 2.26 3.57
N GLU A 293 -5.33 1.31 4.51
CA GLU A 293 -5.27 -0.09 4.12
C GLU A 293 -6.35 -0.33 3.05
N SER A 294 -6.22 -1.33 2.19
CA SER A 294 -7.25 -1.70 1.21
C SER A 294 -8.63 -2.04 1.83
N THR A 295 -8.75 -1.95 3.16
CA THR A 295 -9.96 -2.07 3.97
C THR A 295 -10.64 -0.72 4.24
N ASP A 296 -10.00 0.41 3.98
CA ASP A 296 -10.61 1.71 4.18
C ASP A 296 -11.59 1.98 3.03
N ALA A 297 -12.82 1.56 3.29
CA ALA A 297 -13.88 1.43 2.30
C ALA A 297 -14.15 2.71 1.52
N VAL A 298 -13.72 3.89 1.98
CA VAL A 298 -14.05 5.18 1.36
C VAL A 298 -13.38 5.36 0.00
N ILE A 299 -12.06 5.19 -0.13
CA ILE A 299 -11.34 5.40 -1.40
C ILE A 299 -11.69 4.28 -2.39
N TYR A 300 -11.73 3.04 -1.90
CA TYR A 300 -12.14 1.88 -2.68
C TYR A 300 -13.58 2.02 -3.19
N ASN A 301 -14.53 2.42 -2.33
CA ASN A 301 -15.92 2.63 -2.75
C ASN A 301 -16.07 3.84 -3.66
N TYR A 302 -15.31 4.92 -3.48
CA TYR A 302 -15.35 6.06 -4.40
C TYR A 302 -14.85 5.68 -5.79
N ALA A 303 -13.71 5.01 -5.87
CA ALA A 303 -13.20 4.47 -7.12
C ALA A 303 -14.23 3.55 -7.81
N LEU A 304 -14.84 2.63 -7.05
CA LEU A 304 -15.90 1.77 -7.56
C LEU A 304 -17.16 2.53 -7.95
N GLU A 305 -17.54 3.57 -7.22
CA GLU A 305 -18.68 4.43 -7.52
C GLU A 305 -18.43 5.18 -8.84
N GLN A 306 -17.24 5.74 -9.06
CA GLN A 306 -16.87 6.39 -10.30
C GLN A 306 -16.88 5.41 -11.48
N ILE A 307 -16.33 4.20 -11.31
CA ILE A 307 -16.41 3.14 -12.32
C ILE A 307 -17.87 2.75 -12.61
N THR A 308 -18.71 2.67 -11.56
CA THR A 308 -20.13 2.30 -11.69
C THR A 308 -20.94 3.41 -12.36
N ASN A 309 -20.65 4.68 -12.07
CA ASN A 309 -21.31 5.83 -12.68
C ASN A 309 -20.96 5.94 -14.17
N LEU A 310 -19.68 5.82 -14.53
CA LEU A 310 -19.24 5.76 -15.93
C LEU A 310 -19.91 4.62 -16.70
N TYR A 311 -20.02 3.43 -16.08
CA TYR A 311 -20.77 2.32 -16.66
C TYR A 311 -22.25 2.68 -16.89
N ASN A 312 -22.92 3.27 -15.90
CA ASN A 312 -24.32 3.63 -16.04
C ASN A 312 -24.54 4.70 -17.11
N GLU A 313 -23.64 5.66 -17.26
CA GLU A 313 -23.72 6.68 -18.33
C GLU A 313 -23.58 6.04 -19.73
N VAL A 314 -22.59 5.17 -19.93
CA VAL A 314 -22.35 4.50 -21.23
C VAL A 314 -23.47 3.52 -21.61
N PHE A 315 -24.12 2.88 -20.64
CA PHE A 315 -25.09 1.80 -20.89
C PHE A 315 -26.56 2.17 -20.61
N SER A 316 -26.87 3.35 -20.06
CA SER A 316 -28.25 3.83 -19.92
C SER A 316 -28.78 4.58 -21.15
N GLU A 317 -27.92 4.88 -22.13
CA GLU A 317 -28.31 5.47 -23.41
C GLU A 317 -28.73 4.44 -24.50
N ASN A 318 -28.85 3.14 -24.15
CA ASN A 318 -29.33 2.08 -25.06
C ASN A 318 -30.61 1.39 -24.59
#